data_AF-R4U0C9-F1
#
_entry.id   AF-R4U0C9-F1
#
_cell.length_a   1.000
_cell.length_b   1.000
_cell.length_c   1.000
_cell.angle_alpha   90.00
_cell.angle_beta   90.00
_cell.angle_gamma   90.00
#
_symmetry.space_group_name_H-M   'P 1'
#
loop_
_entity.id
_entity.type
_entity.pdbx_description
1 polymer ?
#
loop_
_entity_poly.entity_id
_entity_poly.type
_entity_poly.pdbx_seq_one_letter_code
_entity_poly.pdbx_strand_id
1 'polypeptide(L)'
;MNFSTQMFLAVADREVANITIYVFEIIALIISIIMIVIGLLQNKKAQTGLSALNGGNDELFANTKERGLDRTLSIFMLSFGISLFVVTLIIALLTHILLK
;
A
#
# COMPACT_ATOMS: atom_id res chain seq x y z
N MET A 1 39.12 20.49 9.23
CA MET A 1 37.72 20.61 9.68
C MET A 1 37.67 20.03 11.09
N ASN A 2 37.22 20.79 12.09
CA ASN A 2 37.33 20.41 13.51
C ASN A 2 36.45 19.20 13.84
N PHE A 3 36.91 18.33 14.74
CA PHE A 3 36.19 17.12 15.20
C PHE A 3 34.76 17.42 15.68
N SER A 4 34.57 18.57 16.32
CA SER A 4 33.25 19.07 16.73
C SER A 4 32.32 19.36 15.54
N THR A 5 32.85 19.85 14.42
CA THR A 5 32.07 20.10 13.19
C THR A 5 31.68 18.79 12.50
N GLN A 6 32.54 17.77 12.56
CA GLN A 6 32.26 16.44 11.98
C GLN A 6 31.15 15.71 12.75
N MET A 7 31.16 15.81 14.09
CA MET A 7 30.13 15.23 14.95
C MET A 7 28.76 15.89 14.72
N PHE A 8 28.73 17.22 14.54
CA PHE A 8 27.51 17.95 14.26
C PHE A 8 26.88 17.59 12.91
N LEU A 9 27.69 17.44 11.86
CA LEU A 9 27.21 17.04 10.54
C LEU A 9 26.64 15.61 10.55
N ALA A 10 27.31 14.67 11.22
CA ALA A 10 26.83 13.29 11.34
C ALA A 10 25.50 13.16 12.12
N VAL A 11 25.27 14.02 13.12
CA VAL A 11 23.99 14.10 13.85
C VAL A 11 22.89 14.71 12.97
N ALA A 12 23.21 15.78 12.23
CA ALA A 12 22.25 16.41 11.32
C ALA A 12 21.76 15.44 10.22
N ASP A 13 22.66 14.62 9.64
CA ASP A 13 22.29 13.64 8.62
C ASP A 13 21.33 12.55 9.15
N ARG A 14 21.51 12.12 10.42
CA ARG A 14 20.64 11.13 11.08
C ARG A 14 19.25 11.69 11.38
N GLU A 15 19.14 12.97 11.78
CA GLU A 15 17.84 13.60 12.02
C GLU A 15 17.05 13.77 10.72
N VAL A 16 17.72 14.20 9.64
CA VAL A 16 17.09 14.34 8.31
C VAL A 16 16.62 12.98 7.77
N ALA A 17 17.39 11.92 8.00
CA ALA A 17 17.01 10.55 7.63
C ALA A 17 15.71 10.10 8.31
N ASN A 18 15.63 10.27 9.62
CA ASN A 18 14.47 9.85 10.40
C ASN A 18 13.21 10.62 9.98
N ILE A 19 13.31 11.94 9.82
CA ILE A 19 12.18 12.78 9.37
C ILE A 19 11.69 12.32 7.99
N THR A 20 12.62 12.04 7.08
CA THR A 20 12.28 11.58 5.73
C THR A 20 11.52 10.25 5.78
N ILE A 21 12.01 9.28 6.55
CA ILE A 21 11.35 7.97 6.71
C ILE A 21 9.94 8.13 7.28
N TYR A 22 9.77 8.93 8.35
CA TYR A 22 8.46 9.15 8.96
C TYR A 22 7.43 9.74 8.00
N VAL A 23 7.83 10.67 7.11
CA VAL A 23 6.91 11.25 6.12
C VAL A 23 6.38 10.17 5.16
N PHE A 24 7.25 9.28 4.67
CA PHE A 24 6.82 8.21 3.78
C PHE A 24 5.95 7.16 4.48
N GLU A 25 6.22 6.84 5.75
CA GLU A 25 5.38 5.94 6.56
C GLU A 25 3.95 6.48 6.72
N ILE A 26 3.82 7.78 7.01
CA ILE A 26 2.50 8.44 7.13
C ILE A 26 1.73 8.37 5.81
N ILE A 27 2.41 8.61 4.67
CA ILE A 27 1.79 8.51 3.34
C ILE A 27 1.31 7.09 3.07
N ALA A 28 2.14 6.08 3.35
CA ALA A 28 1.79 4.68 3.18
C ALA A 28 0.59 4.27 4.06
N LEU A 29 0.54 4.76 5.30
CA LEU A 29 -0.57 4.53 6.22
C LEU A 29 -1.89 5.10 5.67
N ILE A 30 -1.88 6.33 5.15
CA ILE A 30 -3.08 6.96 4.58
C ILE A 30 -3.59 6.15 3.38
N ILE A 31 -2.70 5.73 2.47
CA ILE A 31 -3.06 4.89 1.32
C ILE A 31 -3.68 3.56 1.79
N SER A 32 -3.10 2.93 2.82
CA SER A 32 -3.61 1.68 3.39
C SER A 32 -5.03 1.82 3.95
N ILE A 33 -5.32 2.91 4.68
CA ILE A 33 -6.68 3.17 5.19
C ILE A 33 -7.69 3.31 4.05
N ILE A 34 -7.34 4.06 3.00
CA ILE A 34 -8.19 4.21 1.81
C ILE A 34 -8.44 2.85 1.15
N MET A 35 -7.41 2.01 1.04
CA MET A 35 -7.53 0.66 0.49
C MET A 35 -8.50 -0.21 1.29
N ILE A 36 -8.42 -0.17 2.63
CA ILE A 36 -9.33 -0.93 3.50
C ILE A 36 -10.78 -0.49 3.26
N VAL A 37 -11.04 0.82 3.23
CA VAL A 37 -12.39 1.35 2.98
C VAL A 37 -12.93 0.88 1.63
N ILE A 38 -12.12 0.97 0.57
CA ILE A 38 -12.50 0.51 -0.78
C ILE A 38 -12.76 -1.01 -0.80
N GLY A 39 -11.92 -1.81 -0.14
CA GLY A 39 -12.08 -3.27 -0.07
C GLY A 39 -13.33 -3.72 0.67
N LEU A 40 -13.73 -2.98 1.72
CA LEU A 40 -15.00 -3.22 2.43
C LEU A 40 -16.21 -2.85 1.58
N LEU A 41 -16.12 -1.82 0.73
CA LEU A 41 -17.18 -1.46 -0.22
C LEU A 41 -17.36 -2.52 -1.31
N GLN A 42 -16.27 -3.13 -1.80
CA GLN A 42 -16.32 -4.20 -2.80
C GLN A 42 -16.97 -5.50 -2.27
N ASN A 43 -16.80 -5.82 -0.98
CA ASN A 43 -17.34 -7.04 -0.38
C ASN A 43 -18.88 -7.08 -0.24
N LYS A 44 -19.59 -5.97 -0.46
CA LYS A 44 -21.06 -5.90 -0.29
C LYS A 44 -21.85 -6.78 -1.28
N LYS A 45 -21.22 -7.29 -2.33
CA LYS A 45 -21.82 -8.19 -3.34
C LYS A 45 -21.28 -9.63 -3.30
N ALA A 46 -20.42 -9.97 -2.34
CA ALA A 46 -19.94 -11.34 -2.23
C ALA A 46 -21.08 -12.27 -1.78
N GLN A 47 -21.32 -13.35 -2.53
CA GLN A 47 -22.07 -14.50 -2.02
C GLN A 47 -21.51 -14.90 -0.65
N THR A 48 -22.35 -15.51 0.20
CA THR A 48 -21.99 -15.95 1.56
C THR A 48 -20.55 -16.49 1.60
N GLY A 49 -19.74 -16.08 2.59
CA GLY A 49 -18.30 -16.37 2.61
C GLY A 49 -17.96 -17.87 2.45
N LEU A 50 -18.89 -18.76 2.77
CA LEU A 50 -18.79 -20.20 2.55
C LEU A 50 -18.92 -20.60 1.06
N SER A 51 -19.79 -19.94 0.28
CA SER A 51 -19.91 -20.13 -1.17
C SER A 51 -18.67 -19.62 -1.90
N ALA A 52 -18.05 -18.52 -1.47
CA ALA A 52 -16.81 -18.03 -2.07
C ALA A 52 -15.60 -18.98 -1.87
N LEU A 53 -15.56 -19.67 -0.73
CA LEU A 53 -14.48 -20.61 -0.39
C LEU A 53 -14.65 -22.00 -1.05
N ASN A 54 -15.89 -22.39 -1.35
CA ASN A 54 -16.19 -23.70 -1.94
C ASN A 54 -16.26 -23.67 -3.48
N GLY A 55 -15.72 -22.62 -4.11
CA GLY A 55 -15.76 -22.47 -5.58
C GLY A 55 -17.16 -22.16 -6.12
N GLY A 56 -17.98 -21.47 -5.32
CA GLY A 56 -19.37 -21.17 -5.60
C GLY A 56 -19.58 -20.65 -7.02
N ASN A 57 -20.52 -21.32 -7.70
CA ASN A 57 -21.08 -21.05 -9.02
C ASN A 57 -20.60 -21.99 -10.15
N ASP A 58 -21.20 -23.19 -10.23
CA ASP A 58 -21.17 -24.14 -11.37
C ASP A 58 -21.94 -23.66 -12.61
N GLU A 59 -22.31 -22.39 -12.69
CA GLU A 59 -22.88 -21.82 -13.91
C GLU A 59 -21.74 -21.27 -14.79
N LEU A 60 -21.26 -22.11 -15.73
CA LEU A 60 -20.30 -21.74 -16.79
C LEU A 60 -20.72 -20.51 -17.63
N PHE A 61 -21.97 -20.04 -17.47
CA PHE A 61 -22.53 -18.87 -18.16
C PHE A 61 -22.91 -17.71 -17.23
N ALA A 62 -22.70 -17.80 -15.92
CA ALA A 62 -22.99 -16.69 -15.00
C ALA A 62 -21.95 -15.56 -15.05
N ASN A 63 -20.80 -15.78 -15.69
CA ASN A 63 -19.82 -14.75 -15.99
C ASN A 63 -20.34 -13.83 -17.11
N THR A 64 -21.49 -13.21 -16.85
CA THR A 64 -21.99 -12.09 -17.64
C THR A 64 -21.02 -10.94 -17.35
N LYS A 65 -20.23 -10.53 -18.35
CA LYS A 65 -19.27 -9.43 -18.31
C LYS A 65 -19.57 -8.43 -17.18
N GLU A 66 -18.72 -8.38 -16.15
CA GLU A 66 -18.82 -7.39 -15.09
C GLU A 66 -18.93 -6.00 -15.72
N ARG A 67 -20.09 -5.36 -15.53
CA ARG A 67 -20.44 -4.07 -16.10
C ARG A 67 -20.66 -3.08 -14.96
N GLY A 68 -19.99 -1.94 -15.02
CA GLY A 68 -20.25 -0.79 -14.15
C GLY A 68 -19.16 -0.50 -13.12
N LEU A 69 -19.60 -0.05 -11.95
CA LEU A 69 -18.77 0.45 -10.85
C LEU A 69 -17.83 -0.62 -10.29
N ASP A 70 -18.27 -1.88 -10.24
CA ASP A 70 -17.53 -3.00 -9.62
C ASP A 70 -16.19 -3.28 -10.34
N ARG A 71 -16.19 -3.33 -11.68
CA ARG A 71 -14.96 -3.49 -12.48
C ARG A 71 -13.98 -2.32 -12.30
N THR A 72 -14.52 -1.11 -12.20
CA THR A 72 -13.71 0.10 -12.07
C THR A 72 -13.06 0.16 -10.69
N LEU A 73 -13.82 -0.17 -9.64
CA LEU A 73 -13.33 -0.21 -8.26
C LEU A 73 -12.27 -1.31 -8.06
N SER A 74 -12.45 -2.47 -8.72
CA SER A 74 -11.45 -3.56 -8.75
C SER A 74 -10.13 -3.13 -9.41
N ILE A 75 -10.18 -2.45 -10.56
CA ILE A 75 -8.96 -1.92 -11.23
C ILE A 75 -8.28 -0.85 -10.37
N PHE A 76 -9.05 0.05 -9.75
CA PHE A 76 -8.48 1.03 -8.83
C PHE A 76 -7.78 0.36 -7.65
N MET A 77 -8.41 -0.67 -7.08
CA MET A 77 -7.86 -1.41 -5.95
C MET A 77 -6.54 -2.10 -6.30
N LEU A 78 -6.48 -2.72 -7.48
CA LEU A 78 -5.25 -3.27 -8.03
C LEU A 78 -4.18 -2.16 -8.16
N SER A 79 -4.52 -1.01 -8.72
CA SER A 79 -3.56 0.09 -8.90
C SER A 79 -3.02 0.65 -7.58
N PHE A 80 -3.88 0.78 -6.56
CA PHE A 80 -3.49 1.20 -5.22
C PHE A 80 -2.59 0.16 -4.54
N GLY A 81 -2.88 -1.13 -4.71
CA GLY A 81 -2.04 -2.22 -4.20
C GLY A 81 -0.64 -2.21 -4.81
N ILE A 82 -0.53 -2.05 -6.14
CA ILE A 82 0.78 -1.93 -6.81
C ILE A 82 1.52 -0.69 -6.32
N SER A 83 0.82 0.45 -6.19
CA SER A 83 1.42 1.70 -5.74
C SER A 83 1.97 1.57 -4.31
N LEU A 84 1.22 0.93 -3.41
CA LEU A 84 1.64 0.67 -2.04
C LEU A 84 2.89 -0.21 -2.03
N PHE A 85 2.90 -1.29 -2.82
CA PHE A 85 4.06 -2.18 -2.94
C PHE A 85 5.32 -1.42 -3.38
N VAL A 86 5.23 -0.57 -4.39
CA VAL A 86 6.36 0.26 -4.86
C VAL A 86 6.83 1.24 -3.78
N VAL A 87 5.90 1.94 -3.11
CA VAL A 87 6.24 2.89 -2.03
C VAL A 87 6.96 2.17 -0.89
N THR A 88 6.49 0.99 -0.48
CA THR A 88 7.15 0.20 0.57
C THR A 88 8.55 -0.27 0.18
N LEU A 89 8.77 -0.59 -1.10
CA LEU A 89 10.09 -0.94 -1.61
C LEU A 89 11.06 0.26 -1.56
N ILE A 90 10.58 1.45 -1.93
CA ILE A 90 11.37 2.68 -1.87
C ILE A 90 11.77 2.98 -0.42
N ILE A 91 10.84 2.89 0.53
CA ILE A 91 11.13 3.08 1.96
C ILE A 91 12.18 2.07 2.43
N ALA A 92 12.01 0.78 2.11
CA ALA A 92 12.96 -0.25 2.52
C ALA A 92 14.38 0.00 1.98
N LEU A 93 14.50 0.40 0.71
CA LEU A 93 15.78 0.71 0.09
C LEU A 93 16.40 2.00 0.63
N LEU A 94 15.59 3.05 0.81
CA LEU A 94 16.01 4.32 1.39
C LEU A 94 16.54 4.13 2.82
N THR A 95 15.79 3.42 3.66
CA THR A 95 16.20 3.07 5.02
C THR A 95 17.48 2.26 5.03
N HIS A 96 17.65 1.29 4.12
CA HIS A 96 18.90 0.53 4.04
C HIS A 96 20.12 1.38 3.67
N ILE A 97 19.94 2.42 2.85
CA ILE A 97 21.03 3.32 2.44
C ILE A 97 21.33 4.35 3.52
N LEU A 98 20.32 4.92 4.18
CA LEU A 98 20.48 5.99 5.17
C LEU A 98 20.85 5.50 6.58
N LEU A 99 20.51 4.26 6.94
CA LEU A 99 20.83 3.74 8.28
C LEU A 99 22.22 3.06 8.36
N LYS A 100 22.90 2.87 7.21
CA LYS A 100 24.32 2.49 7.12
C LYS A 100 25.20 3.68 7.51
#